data_AF-A0A1U7PTQ4-F1
#
_entry.id   AF-A0A1U7PTQ4-F1
#
_cell.length_a   1.000
_cell.length_b   1.000
_cell.length_c   1.000
_cell.angle_alpha   90.00
_cell.angle_beta   90.00
_cell.angle_gamma   90.00
#
_symmetry.space_group_name_H-M   'P 1'
#
loop_
_entity.id
_entity.type
_entity.pdbx_description
1 polymer ?
#
loop_
_entity_poly.entity_id
_entity_poly.type
_entity_poly.pdbx_seq_one_letter_code
_entity_poly.pdbx_strand_id
1 'polypeptide(L)' 'MFGIILSAFMLVFGIFLKLTKNPGFASSKRFSWLFILLGIITLIGKIIILNQKGEL' A
#
# COMPACT_ATOMS: atom_id res chain seq x y z
N MET A 1 -0.34 -4.14 15.05
CA MET A 1 0.07 -5.12 14.02
C MET A 1 -0.79 -5.07 12.76
N PHE A 2 -2.13 -5.14 12.84
CA PHE A 2 -3.04 -5.15 11.68
C PHE A 2 -2.77 -4.08 10.60
N GLY A 3 -2.55 -2.82 10.98
CA GLY A 3 -2.34 -1.73 10.00
C GLY A 3 -1.05 -1.82 9.17
N ILE A 4 0.02 -2.42 9.70
CA ILE A 4 1.29 -2.61 8.97
C ILE A 4 1.13 -3.76 7.95
N ILE A 5 0.46 -4.83 8.36
CA ILE A 5 0.15 -5.97 7.50
C ILE A 5 -0.76 -5.49 6.35
N LEU A 6 -1.79 -4.70 6.67
CA LEU A 6 -2.69 -4.13 5.67
C LEU A 6 -1.95 -3.22 4.67
N SER A 7 -1.08 -2.33 5.15
CA SER A 7 -0.31 -1.46 4.25
C SER A 7 0.67 -2.25 3.38
N ALA A 8 1.29 -3.32 3.91
CA ALA A 8 2.12 -4.22 3.12
C ALA A 8 1.31 -4.94 2.03
N PHE A 9 0.11 -5.44 2.34
CA PHE A 9 -0.79 -6.03 1.35
C PHE A 9 -1.21 -5.04 0.26
N MET A 10 -1.53 -3.79 0.63
CA MET A 10 -1.88 -2.74 -0.35
C MET A 10 -0.72 -2.39 -1.28
N LEU A 11 0.51 -2.34 -0.76
CA LEU A 11 1.72 -2.12 -1.55
C LEU A 11 1.96 -3.26 -2.54
N VAL A 12 1.93 -4.51 -2.06
CA VAL A 12 2.12 -5.71 -2.90
C VAL A 12 1.03 -5.78 -3.97
N PHE A 13 -0.22 -5.54 -3.62
CA PHE A 13 -1.34 -5.53 -4.55
C PHE A 13 -1.24 -4.40 -5.58
N GLY A 14 -0.83 -3.21 -5.17
CA GLY A 14 -0.59 -2.08 -6.07
C GLY A 14 0.56 -2.35 -7.04
N ILE A 15 1.66 -2.96 -6.59
CA ILE A 15 2.78 -3.39 -7.44
C ILE A 15 2.32 -4.49 -8.40
N PHE A 16 1.55 -5.47 -7.93
CA PHE A 16 0.99 -6.54 -8.74
C PHE A 16 0.08 -6.00 -9.86
N LEU A 17 -0.82 -5.06 -9.56
CA LEU A 17 -1.67 -4.41 -10.56
C LEU A 17 -0.85 -3.59 -11.58
N LYS A 18 0.28 -3.02 -11.16
CA LYS A 18 1.19 -2.30 -12.07
C LYS A 18 1.92 -3.27 -13.02
N LEU A 19 2.37 -4.42 -12.50
CA LEU A 19 3.12 -5.44 -13.25
C LEU A 19 2.22 -6.28 -14.17
N THR A 20 0.97 -6.54 -13.79
CA THR A 20 0.09 -7.40 -14.58
C THR A 20 -0.17 -6.80 -15.97
N LYS A 21 -0.03 -7.59 -17.04
CA LYS A 21 -0.29 -7.16 -18.43
C LYS A 21 -1.65 -7.61 -18.94
N ASN A 22 -2.47 -8.20 -18.08
CA ASN A 22 -3.77 -8.73 -18.47
C ASN A 22 -4.74 -7.59 -18.88
N PRO A 23 -5.31 -7.60 -20.09
CA PRO A 23 -6.17 -6.52 -20.61
C PRO A 23 -7.43 -6.29 -19.77
N GLY A 24 -7.92 -7.32 -19.05
CA GLY A 24 -9.03 -7.18 -18.10
C GLY A 24 -8.75 -6.23 -16.92
N PHE A 25 -7.48 -5.97 -16.61
CA PHE A 25 -7.07 -5.03 -15.55
C PHE A 25 -6.59 -3.67 -16.08
N ALA A 26 -6.78 -3.38 -17.38
CA ALA A 26 -6.34 -2.11 -17.98
C ALA A 26 -6.95 -0.88 -17.30
N SER A 27 -8.22 -0.95 -16.87
CA SER A 27 -8.88 0.11 -16.11
C SER A 27 -8.30 0.22 -14.68
N SER A 28 -8.12 -0.94 -14.02
CA SER A 28 -7.55 -1.04 -12.67
C SER A 28 -6.07 -0.64 -12.58
N LYS A 29 -5.36 -0.59 -13.71
CA LYS A 29 -3.96 -0.14 -13.80
C LYS A 29 -3.75 1.32 -13.41
N ARG A 30 -4.75 2.17 -13.63
CA ARG A 30 -4.72 3.57 -13.16
C ARG A 30 -4.84 3.64 -11.64
N PHE A 31 -5.59 2.72 -11.04
CA PHE A 31 -5.76 2.61 -9.60
C PHE A 31 -4.55 1.97 -8.90
N SER A 32 -3.67 1.27 -9.62
CA SER A 32 -2.42 0.72 -9.05
C SER A 32 -1.62 1.78 -8.32
N TRP A 33 -1.51 2.97 -8.91
CA TRP A 33 -0.77 4.07 -8.31
C TRP A 33 -1.42 4.60 -7.04
N LEU A 34 -2.76 4.63 -6.98
CA LEU A 34 -3.51 4.99 -5.77
C LEU A 34 -3.30 3.96 -4.64
N PHE A 35 -3.33 2.66 -4.95
CA PHE A 35 -3.05 1.62 -3.96
C PHE A 35 -1.62 1.68 -3.41
N ILE A 36 -0.64 1.94 -4.29
CA ILE A 36 0.75 2.15 -3.87
C ILE A 36 0.84 3.39 -2.98
N LEU A 37 0.26 4.52 -3.40
CA LEU A 37 0.31 5.78 -2.65
C LEU A 37 -0.34 5.65 -1.26
N LEU A 38 -1.53 5.05 -1.19
CA LEU A 38 -2.22 4.77 0.07
C LEU A 38 -1.42 3.82 0.97
N GLY A 39 -0.82 2.78 0.39
CA GLY A 39 0.04 1.85 1.11
C GLY A 39 1.25 2.55 1.74
N ILE A 40 1.94 3.42 1.00
CA ILE A 40 3.07 4.22 1.49
C ILE A 40 2.62 5.16 2.61
N ILE A 41 1.56 5.96 2.37
CA ILE A 41 1.06 6.94 3.35
C ILE A 41 0.65 6.25 4.65
N THR A 42 -0.06 5.12 4.56
CA THR A 42 -0.51 4.36 5.73
C THR A 42 0.67 3.77 6.50
N LEU A 43 1.70 3.27 5.80
CA LEU A 43 2.91 2.72 6.41
C LEU A 43 3.71 3.81 7.13
N ILE A 44 3.93 4.96 6.49
CA ILE A 44 4.60 6.12 7.10
C ILE A 44 3.82 6.62 8.31
N GLY A 45 2.50 6.79 8.19
CA GLY A 45 1.64 7.21 9.31
C GLY A 45 1.71 6.24 10.49
N LYS A 46 1.69 4.93 10.23
CA LYS A 46 1.88 3.90 11.26
C LYS A 46 3.24 4.02 11.95
N ILE A 47 4.31 4.22 11.20
CA ILE A 47 5.67 4.37 11.74
C ILE A 47 5.78 5.64 12.59
N ILE A 48 5.22 6.76 12.15
CA ILE A 48 5.21 8.00 12.92
C ILE A 48 4.43 7.83 14.23
N ILE A 49 3.25 7.22 14.18
CA ILE A 49 2.43 6.97 15.38
C ILE A 49 3.15 6.04 16.36
N LEU A 50 3.82 4.99 15.88
CA LEU A 50 4.59 4.08 16.73
C LEU A 50 5.79 4.79 17.38
N ASN A 51 6.49 5.65 16.64
CA ASN A 51 7.56 6.50 17.18
C ASN A 51 7.03 7.48 18.24
N GLN A 52 5.88 8.12 18.00
CA GLN A 52 5.30 9.06 18.97
C GLN A 52 4.77 8.39 20.23
N LYS A 53 4.32 7.13 20.15
CA LYS A 53 3.89 6.37 21.33
C LYS A 53 5.07 5.88 22.18
N GLY A 54 6.32 6.06 21.74
CA GLY A 54 7.49 5.54 22.46
C GLY A 54 7.51 3.99 22.53
N GLU A 55 6.80 3.33 21.61
CA GLU A 55 6.67 1.87 21.54
C GLU A 55 7.74 1.24 20.61
N LEU A 56 8.85 1.95 20.37
CA LEU A 56 9.97 1.54 19.53
C LEU A 56 11.22 1.29 20.37
#